data_AF-A0A7K4M6G3-F1
#
_entry.id   AF-A0A7K4M6G3-F1
#
_cell.length_a   1.000
_cell.length_b   1.000
_cell.length_c   1.000
_cell.angle_alpha   90.00
_cell.angle_beta   90.00
_cell.angle_gamma   90.00
#
_symmetry.space_group_name_H-M   'P 1'
#
loop_
_entity.id
_entity.type
_entity.pdbx_description
1 polymer ?
#
loop_
_entity_poly.entity_id
_entity_poly.type
_entity_poly.pdbx_seq_one_letter_code
_entity_poly.pdbx_strand_id
1 'polypeptide(L)' 'AARPLQQLLELYSAVPGIRTIRADNILIIESQPDAASCFADGAALPARRRDPTAAASSADPL' A
#
# COMPACT_ATOMS: atom_id res chain seq x y z
N ALA A 1 -4.22 -23.44 -11.00
CA ALA A 1 -3.80 -23.00 -9.65
C ALA A 1 -3.97 -21.50 -9.55
N ALA A 2 -4.92 -21.03 -8.72
CA ALA A 2 -5.24 -19.60 -8.54
C ALA A 2 -5.15 -19.16 -7.07
N ARG A 3 -4.67 -20.05 -6.18
CA ARG A 3 -4.69 -19.84 -4.72
C ARG A 3 -4.01 -18.53 -4.27
N PRO A 4 -2.83 -18.14 -4.79
CA PRO A 4 -2.19 -16.90 -4.33
C PRO A 4 -3.04 -15.65 -4.62
N LEU A 5 -3.72 -15.63 -5.78
CA LEU A 5 -4.57 -14.50 -6.17
C LEU A 5 -5.88 -14.46 -5.38
N GLN A 6 -6.47 -15.63 -5.09
CA GLN A 6 -7.66 -15.71 -4.24
C GLN A 6 -7.37 -15.23 -2.82
N GLN A 7 -6.24 -15.64 -2.25
CA GLN A 7 -5.80 -15.15 -0.93
C GLN A 7 -5.59 -13.64 -0.92
N LEU A 8 -4.99 -13.10 -1.98
CA LEU A 8 -4.76 -11.66 -2.09
C LEU A 8 -6.07 -10.87 -2.22
N LEU A 9 -7.03 -11.40 -2.98
CA LEU A 9 -8.37 -10.82 -3.09
C LEU A 9 -9.12 -10.85 -1.75
N GLU A 10 -9.09 -11.99 -1.05
CA GLU A 10 -9.71 -12.13 0.27
C GLU A 10 -9.15 -11.09 1.25
N LEU A 11 -7.82 -10.96 1.32
CA LEU A 11 -7.15 -10.01 2.21
C LEU A 11 -7.58 -8.56 1.96
N TYR A 12 -7.55 -8.09 0.71
CA TYR A 12 -7.86 -6.69 0.42
C TYR A 12 -9.37 -6.40 0.37
N SER A 13 -10.21 -7.41 0.11
CA SER A 13 -11.68 -7.25 0.19
C SER A 13 -12.17 -7.00 1.62
N ALA A 14 -11.39 -7.43 2.63
CA ALA A 14 -11.73 -7.28 4.04
C ALA A 14 -11.34 -5.91 4.62
N VAL A 15 -10.58 -5.09 3.88
CA VAL A 15 -10.12 -3.77 4.37
C VAL A 15 -11.24 -2.75 4.17
N PRO A 16 -11.75 -2.13 5.25
CA PRO A 16 -12.80 -1.11 5.14
C PRO A 16 -12.35 0.11 4.34
N GLY A 17 -13.28 0.71 3.62
CA GLY A 17 -13.07 1.97 2.90
C GLY A 17 -12.28 1.85 1.60
N ILE A 18 -11.71 0.68 1.28
CA ILE A 18 -11.16 0.43 -0.05
C ILE A 18 -12.07 -0.47 -0.87
N ARG A 19 -11.99 -0.32 -2.18
CA ARG A 19 -12.59 -1.22 -3.16
C ARG A 19 -11.48 -1.96 -3.89
N THR A 20 -11.59 -3.28 -3.90
CA THR A 20 -10.65 -4.16 -4.61
C THR A 20 -11.26 -4.59 -5.93
N ILE A 21 -10.53 -4.40 -7.04
CA ILE A 21 -10.97 -4.77 -8.39
C ILE A 21 -9.95 -5.75 -8.97
N ARG A 22 -10.45 -6.91 -9.38
CA ARG A 22 -9.65 -7.91 -10.10
C ARG A 22 -9.71 -7.65 -11.60
N ALA A 23 -8.54 -7.57 -12.23
CA ALA A 23 -8.39 -7.71 -13.68
C ALA A 23 -7.49 -8.94 -13.97
N ASP A 24 -7.06 -9.10 -15.22
CA ASP A 24 -6.31 -10.29 -15.66
C ASP A 24 -5.06 -10.54 -14.81
N ASN A 25 -4.09 -9.62 -14.87
CA ASN A 25 -2.80 -9.72 -14.19
C ASN A 25 -2.55 -8.61 -13.15
N ILE A 26 -3.56 -7.79 -12.89
CA ILE A 26 -3.44 -6.66 -11.96
C ILE A 26 -4.62 -6.64 -10.99
N LEU A 27 -4.33 -6.13 -9.81
CA LEU A 27 -5.31 -5.78 -8.79
C LEU A 27 -5.28 -4.27 -8.61
N ILE A 28 -6.45 -3.67 -8.62
CA ILE A 28 -6.60 -2.23 -8.37
C ILE A 28 -7.23 -2.09 -6.98
N ILE A 29 -6.58 -1.29 -6.13
CA ILE A 29 -7.07 -0.92 -4.81
C ILE A 29 -7.43 0.56 -4.85
N GLU A 30 -8.72 0.84 -4.73
CA GLU A 30 -9.29 2.17 -4.86
C GLU A 30 -9.82 2.64 -3.51
N SER A 31 -9.28 3.75 -2.98
CA SER A 31 -9.82 4.39 -1.78
C SER A 31 -11.18 5.00 -2.08
N GLN A 32 -12.18 4.72 -1.23
CA GLN A 32 -13.48 5.36 -1.36
C GLN A 32 -13.44 6.79 -0.78
N PRO A 33 -14.18 7.74 -1.39
CA PRO A 33 -14.16 9.14 -0.96
C PRO A 33 -14.74 9.34 0.45
N ASP A 34 -15.60 8.44 0.93
CA ASP A 34 -16.17 8.46 2.29
C ASP A 34 -15.32 7.67 3.30
N ALA A 35 -14.11 7.27 2.91
CA ALA A 35 -13.25 6.40 3.69
C ALA A 35 -12.42 7.14 4.74
N ALA A 36 -13.02 8.06 5.49
CA ALA A 36 -12.38 8.61 6.70
C ALA A 36 -11.90 7.48 7.67
N SER A 37 -12.42 6.26 7.51
CA SER A 37 -12.04 5.04 8.21
C SER A 37 -10.94 4.19 7.56
N CYS A 38 -10.54 4.43 6.29
CA CYS A 38 -9.64 3.56 5.53
C CYS A 38 -8.33 3.23 6.25
N PHE A 39 -7.83 4.20 7.02
CA PHE A 39 -6.60 4.10 7.78
C PHE A 39 -6.80 4.60 9.23
N ALA A 40 -8.05 4.70 9.71
CA ALA A 40 -8.33 5.21 11.05
C ALA A 40 -7.79 4.27 12.15
N ASP A 41 -7.71 2.96 11.87
CA ASP A 41 -7.00 1.99 12.74
C ASP A 41 -5.47 1.97 12.52
N GLY A 42 -4.96 2.76 11.56
CA GLY A 42 -3.55 2.84 11.16
C GLY A 42 -2.75 3.94 11.85
N ALA A 43 -3.30 4.58 12.89
CA ALA A 43 -2.59 5.55 13.71
C ALA A 43 -1.51 4.91 14.62
N ALA A 44 -0.64 4.03 14.10
CA ALA A 44 0.68 3.71 14.68
C ALA A 44 1.47 2.67 13.86
N LEU A 45 1.61 2.82 12.53
CA LEU A 45 2.86 2.36 11.94
C LEU A 45 3.83 3.54 11.98
N PRO A 46 4.88 3.51 12.82
CA PRO A 46 5.83 4.61 12.87
C PRO A 46 6.36 4.81 11.46
N ALA A 47 6.13 6.00 10.92
CA ALA A 47 6.75 6.42 9.68
C ALA A 47 8.24 6.08 9.83
N ARG A 48 8.73 5.11 9.07
CA ARG A 48 10.17 4.88 9.00
C ARG A 48 10.74 6.18 8.46
N ARG A 49 11.30 6.97 9.36
CA ARG A 49 12.05 8.19 9.07
C ARG A 49 13.10 7.79 8.04
N ARG A 50 12.81 7.99 6.74
CA ARG A 50 13.87 8.00 5.75
C ARG A 50 14.71 9.19 6.12
N ASP A 51 15.88 8.91 6.67
CA ASP A 51 16.84 9.96 6.93
C ASP A 51 17.23 10.57 5.56
N PRO A 52 16.97 11.87 5.31
CA PRO A 52 17.33 12.49 4.04
C PRO A 52 18.85 12.59 3.84
N THR A 53 19.66 12.25 4.84
CA THR A 53 21.12 12.38 4.81
C THR A 53 21.86 11.27 4.03
N ALA A 54 21.20 10.17 3.66
CA ALA A 54 21.88 9.06 2.95
C ALA A 54 21.99 9.25 1.42
N ALA A 55 21.35 10.26 0.84
CA ALA A 55 21.33 10.46 -0.62
C ALA A 55 22.45 11.38 -1.16
N ALA A 56 23.36 11.87 -0.31
CA ALA A 56 24.31 12.93 -0.69
C ALA A 56 25.80 12.54 -0.65
N SER A 57 26.17 11.24 -0.60
CA SER A 57 27.60 10.84 -0.60
C SER A 57 28.05 10.04 -1.83
N SER A 58 27.41 10.26 -2.98
CA SER A 58 27.98 9.82 -4.27
C SER A 58 28.01 10.98 -5.26
N ALA A 59 28.72 12.05 -4.89
CA ALA A 59 29.24 13.01 -5.85
C ALA A 59 30.77 12.95 -5.75
N ASP A 60 31.33 12.21 -6.68
CA ASP A 60 32.76 12.10 -6.97
C ASP A 60 33.20 13.39 -7.71
N PRO A 61 34.10 14.23 -7.16
CA PRO A 61 34.64 15.35 -7.91
C PRO A 61 35.97 14.95 -8.56
N LEU A 62 36.00 15.02 -9.90
CA LEU A 62 37.21 15.05 -10.73
C LEU A 62 38.07 16.29 -10.46
#